data_AF-A0A4Z0GS93-F1
#
_entry.id   AF-A0A4Z0GS93-F1
#
_cell.length_a   1.000
_cell.length_b   1.000
_cell.length_c   1.000
_cell.angle_alpha   90.00
_cell.angle_beta   90.00
_cell.angle_gamma   90.00
#
_symmetry.space_group_name_H-M   'P 1'
#
loop_
_entity.id
_entity.type
_entity.pdbx_description
1 polymer ?
#
loop_
_entity_poly.entity_id
_entity_poly.type
_entity_poly.pdbx_seq_one_letter_code
_entity_poly.pdbx_strand_id
1 'polypeptide(L)'
;MTENKDQKKLQEKELSGLRKLAKRRWFYPALYLCVASLILTGVLLFQLRGADQAKNQEEQNRVVFNQNKPSSPLTAGEEVFQWPAAKADTQVVQPFYDAKGTTEEQQAALVNYNNTFVQNTGINIGAKDDQSFTVTAALSGTVTEAKKDNLLGYTVTLKHANGVESLYQSLASIDVKMGQEVKQGDTIGTAGTEAFNKPMGIHAHFEIRKNGIPVDPVVYMDKAASDIKTVTVGAQSTTAPVASEKTKTNQGGSSTQTPAPAPGKTDQSKSNTGGSSTGQGSQNSGN
;
A
#
# COMPACT_ATOMS: atom_id res chain seq x y z
N MET A 1 10.53 -78.65 25.37
CA MET A 1 11.72 -77.79 25.18
C MET A 1 12.50 -78.20 23.91
N THR A 2 11.78 -78.40 22.79
CA THR A 2 12.29 -79.13 21.61
C THR A 2 12.19 -78.31 20.32
N GLU A 3 11.06 -77.63 20.13
CA GLU A 3 10.65 -76.86 18.95
C GLU A 3 11.73 -75.89 18.38
N ASN A 4 12.50 -75.23 19.24
CA ASN A 4 13.56 -74.30 18.84
C ASN A 4 14.70 -74.98 18.06
N LYS A 5 14.98 -76.27 18.30
CA LYS A 5 16.04 -77.01 17.57
C LYS A 5 15.66 -77.26 16.11
N ASP A 6 14.39 -77.49 15.81
CA ASP A 6 13.98 -77.84 14.45
C ASP A 6 13.75 -76.59 13.59
N GLN A 7 13.29 -75.48 14.18
CA GLN A 7 13.32 -74.14 13.53
C GLN A 7 14.74 -73.76 13.07
N LYS A 8 15.76 -73.90 13.93
CA LYS A 8 17.16 -73.63 13.56
C LYS A 8 17.67 -74.55 12.45
N LYS A 9 17.40 -75.87 12.53
CA LYS A 9 17.77 -76.82 11.47
C LYS A 9 17.14 -76.46 10.12
N LEU A 10 15.89 -76.00 10.11
CA LEU A 10 15.21 -75.57 8.88
C LEU A 10 15.91 -74.35 8.27
N GLN A 11 16.18 -73.31 9.07
CA GLN A 11 16.90 -72.11 8.61
C GLN A 11 18.32 -72.44 8.10
N GLU A 12 19.08 -73.29 8.80
CA GLU A 12 20.40 -73.74 8.34
C GLU A 12 20.32 -74.54 7.03
N LYS A 13 19.27 -75.36 6.85
CA LYS A 13 19.06 -76.15 5.63
C LYS A 13 18.76 -75.24 4.42
N GLU A 14 17.88 -74.26 4.57
CA GLU A 14 17.60 -73.23 3.55
C GLU A 14 18.84 -72.43 3.19
N LEU A 15 19.57 -71.92 4.19
CA LEU A 15 20.83 -71.19 3.98
C LEU A 15 21.90 -72.08 3.30
N SER A 16 21.91 -73.39 3.56
CA SER A 16 22.79 -74.34 2.85
C SER A 16 22.39 -74.54 1.39
N GLY A 17 21.09 -74.52 1.07
CA GLY A 17 20.57 -74.58 -0.29
C GLY A 17 20.97 -73.35 -1.10
N LEU A 18 20.73 -72.16 -0.56
CA LEU A 18 21.14 -70.88 -1.14
C LEU A 18 22.66 -70.82 -1.36
N ARG A 19 23.47 -71.26 -0.39
CA ARG A 19 24.94 -71.36 -0.53
C ARG A 19 25.39 -72.35 -1.61
N LYS A 20 24.61 -73.41 -1.91
CA LYS A 20 24.87 -74.34 -3.03
C LYS A 20 24.48 -73.74 -4.38
N LEU A 21 23.43 -72.91 -4.47
CA LEU A 21 23.11 -72.17 -5.68
C LEU A 21 24.14 -71.06 -5.97
N ALA A 22 24.56 -70.31 -4.94
CA ALA A 22 25.51 -69.21 -5.07
C ALA A 22 26.91 -69.63 -5.58
N LYS A 23 27.29 -70.91 -5.48
CA LYS A 23 28.51 -71.46 -6.10
C LYS A 23 28.42 -71.66 -7.62
N ARG A 24 27.23 -71.53 -8.24
CA ARG A 24 27.07 -71.62 -9.69
C ARG A 24 27.46 -70.27 -10.32
N ARG A 25 28.39 -70.26 -11.27
CA ARG A 25 28.91 -69.04 -11.94
C ARG A 25 27.84 -68.13 -12.57
N TRP A 26 26.64 -68.65 -12.85
CA TRP A 26 25.52 -67.88 -13.41
C TRP A 26 24.55 -67.30 -12.37
N PHE A 27 24.73 -67.59 -11.06
CA PHE A 27 23.83 -67.10 -10.01
C PHE A 27 23.87 -65.57 -9.89
N TYR A 28 25.07 -64.97 -9.89
CA TYR A 28 25.24 -63.52 -9.80
C TYR A 28 24.68 -62.73 -11.00
N PRO A 29 24.93 -63.09 -12.27
CA PRO A 29 24.29 -62.40 -13.40
C PRO A 29 22.76 -62.62 -13.43
N ALA A 30 22.24 -63.78 -13.04
CA ALA A 30 20.80 -63.99 -12.92
C ALA A 30 20.17 -63.08 -11.85
N LEU A 31 20.81 -62.98 -10.67
CA LEU A 31 20.39 -62.07 -9.59
C LEU A 31 20.44 -60.61 -10.04
N TYR A 32 21.49 -60.21 -10.76
CA TYR A 32 21.61 -58.85 -11.31
C TYR A 32 20.48 -58.52 -12.29
N LEU A 33 20.09 -59.46 -13.17
CA LEU A 33 18.96 -59.28 -14.09
C LEU A 33 17.62 -59.11 -13.33
N CYS A 34 17.41 -59.83 -12.23
CA CYS A 34 16.21 -59.66 -11.39
C CYS A 34 16.17 -58.31 -10.65
N VAL A 35 17.33 -57.79 -10.21
CA VAL A 35 17.40 -56.45 -9.61
C VAL A 35 17.21 -55.35 -10.67
N ALA A 36 17.83 -55.52 -11.84
CA ALA A 36 17.71 -54.59 -12.95
C ALA A 36 16.27 -54.49 -13.48
N SER A 37 15.53 -55.60 -13.58
CA SER A 37 14.13 -55.56 -14.02
C SER A 37 13.22 -54.83 -13.02
N LEU A 38 13.40 -55.05 -11.71
CA LEU A 38 12.66 -54.31 -10.68
C LEU A 38 12.92 -52.79 -10.73
N ILE A 39 14.18 -52.38 -10.92
CA ILE A 39 14.55 -50.97 -11.09
C ILE A 39 13.92 -50.40 -12.37
N LEU A 40 13.99 -51.12 -13.49
CA LEU A 40 13.43 -50.68 -14.78
C LEU A 40 11.90 -50.55 -14.71
N THR A 41 11.20 -51.47 -14.04
CA THR A 41 9.76 -51.36 -13.78
C THR A 41 9.44 -50.17 -12.88
N GLY A 42 10.26 -49.90 -11.85
CA GLY A 42 10.11 -48.71 -11.00
C GLY A 42 10.24 -47.39 -11.77
N VAL A 43 11.25 -47.28 -12.63
CA VAL A 43 11.45 -46.11 -13.51
C VAL A 43 10.32 -45.98 -14.53
N LEU A 44 9.83 -47.08 -15.11
CA LEU A 44 8.70 -47.06 -16.04
C LEU A 44 7.41 -46.58 -15.37
N LEU A 45 7.12 -47.04 -14.15
CA LEU A 45 5.98 -46.57 -13.35
C LEU A 45 6.10 -45.10 -12.94
N PHE A 46 7.32 -44.61 -12.68
CA PHE A 46 7.58 -43.19 -12.43
C PHE A 46 7.32 -42.33 -13.68
N GLN A 47 7.80 -42.76 -14.85
CA GLN A 47 7.53 -42.05 -16.11
C GLN A 47 6.05 -42.10 -16.52
N LEU A 48 5.34 -43.20 -16.30
CA LEU A 48 3.88 -43.26 -16.52
C LEU A 48 3.13 -42.27 -15.63
N ARG A 49 3.45 -42.22 -14.33
CA ARG A 49 2.86 -41.24 -13.39
C ARG A 49 3.22 -39.79 -13.73
N GLY A 50 4.36 -39.54 -14.38
CA GLY A 50 4.70 -38.24 -14.95
C GLY A 50 3.86 -37.86 -16.17
N ALA A 51 3.45 -38.85 -16.99
CA ALA A 51 2.68 -38.63 -18.21
C ALA A 51 1.19 -38.27 -17.94
N ASP A 52 0.60 -38.77 -16.85
CA ASP A 52 -0.80 -38.47 -16.49
C ASP A 52 -1.04 -37.00 -16.09
N GLN A 53 0.02 -36.26 -15.74
CA GLN A 53 -0.04 -34.81 -15.50
C GLN A 53 -0.07 -33.97 -16.79
N ALA A 54 0.23 -34.55 -17.96
CA ALA A 54 0.42 -33.82 -19.21
C ALA A 54 -0.77 -33.89 -20.19
N LYS A 55 -1.94 -34.36 -19.75
CA LYS A 55 -3.13 -34.58 -20.64
C LYS A 55 -4.44 -33.93 -20.19
N ASN A 56 -4.43 -33.08 -19.17
CA ASN A 56 -5.64 -32.40 -18.65
C ASN A 56 -5.69 -30.89 -18.99
N GLN A 57 -5.03 -30.44 -20.07
CA GLN A 57 -4.89 -29.00 -20.37
C GLN A 57 -5.37 -28.53 -21.76
N GLU A 58 -5.70 -29.42 -22.70
CA GLU A 58 -6.12 -29.03 -24.06
C GLU A 58 -7.64 -29.07 -24.31
N GLU A 59 -8.43 -29.78 -23.49
CA GLU A 59 -9.88 -29.98 -23.78
C GLU A 59 -10.83 -28.91 -23.17
N GLN A 60 -10.31 -27.90 -22.47
CA GLN A 60 -11.14 -26.82 -21.90
C GLN A 60 -11.38 -25.62 -22.83
N ASN A 61 -10.70 -25.51 -23.98
CA ASN A 61 -10.90 -24.38 -24.90
C ASN A 61 -12.02 -24.61 -25.95
N ARG A 62 -13.18 -25.12 -25.50
CA ARG A 62 -14.43 -25.03 -26.26
C ARG A 62 -15.34 -24.00 -25.61
N VAL A 63 -15.31 -22.78 -26.15
CA VAL A 63 -16.07 -21.63 -25.63
C VAL A 63 -17.58 -21.84 -25.82
N VAL A 64 -18.24 -22.43 -24.82
CA VAL A 64 -19.70 -22.52 -24.72
C VAL A 64 -20.20 -21.38 -23.83
N PHE A 65 -20.68 -20.31 -24.44
CA PHE A 65 -21.36 -19.22 -23.74
C PHE A 65 -22.69 -19.69 -23.14
N ASN A 66 -22.67 -20.17 -21.90
CA ASN A 66 -23.87 -20.43 -21.12
C ASN A 66 -24.08 -19.31 -20.08
N GLN A 67 -24.75 -18.23 -20.49
CA GLN A 67 -25.14 -17.14 -19.58
C GLN A 67 -26.31 -17.57 -18.68
N ASN A 68 -26.03 -18.40 -17.66
CA ASN A 68 -26.81 -18.44 -16.42
C ASN A 68 -26.13 -19.30 -15.33
N LYS A 69 -25.37 -18.63 -14.46
CA LYS A 69 -25.12 -19.05 -13.07
C LYS A 69 -25.13 -17.80 -12.18
N PRO A 70 -25.91 -17.75 -11.09
CA PRO A 70 -25.77 -16.66 -10.13
C PRO A 70 -24.41 -16.79 -9.45
N SER A 71 -23.58 -15.74 -9.56
CA SER A 71 -22.27 -15.69 -8.93
C SER A 71 -22.42 -15.44 -7.43
N SER A 72 -22.31 -16.49 -6.61
CA SER A 72 -22.06 -16.37 -5.18
C SER A 72 -20.53 -16.39 -4.95
N PRO A 73 -19.89 -15.24 -4.69
CA PRO A 73 -18.45 -15.18 -4.47
C PRO A 73 -18.11 -15.67 -3.06
N LEU A 74 -18.03 -16.99 -2.89
CA LEU A 74 -17.48 -17.64 -1.70
C LEU A 74 -16.25 -18.45 -2.12
N THR A 75 -15.11 -18.10 -1.53
CA THR A 75 -13.81 -18.77 -1.70
C THR A 75 -13.20 -18.66 -3.11
N ALA A 76 -13.06 -17.43 -3.61
CA ALA A 76 -11.71 -17.02 -4.02
C ALA A 76 -10.84 -16.95 -2.74
N GLY A 77 -9.53 -17.23 -2.82
CA GLY A 77 -8.64 -17.07 -1.66
C GLY A 77 -8.72 -15.63 -1.14
N GLU A 78 -8.77 -15.42 0.18
CA GLU A 78 -8.86 -14.06 0.72
C GLU A 78 -7.60 -13.28 0.34
N GLU A 79 -7.77 -12.17 -0.39
CA GLU A 79 -6.66 -11.34 -0.82
C GLU A 79 -5.92 -10.78 0.41
N VAL A 80 -4.59 -10.88 0.38
CA VAL A 80 -3.70 -10.29 1.39
C VAL A 80 -3.13 -8.98 0.85
N PHE A 81 -2.92 -7.99 1.72
CA PHE A 81 -2.35 -6.70 1.30
C PHE A 81 -1.00 -6.88 0.59
N GLN A 82 -0.90 -6.32 -0.62
CA GLN A 82 0.30 -6.29 -1.44
C GLN A 82 0.93 -4.90 -1.43
N TRP A 83 2.22 -4.84 -1.77
CA TRP A 83 2.98 -3.59 -1.80
C TRP A 83 2.38 -2.59 -2.80
N PRO A 84 2.06 -1.34 -2.40
CA PRO A 84 1.30 -0.37 -3.22
C PRO A 84 2.14 0.33 -4.31
N ALA A 85 3.23 -0.28 -4.77
CA ALA A 85 4.08 0.27 -5.81
C ALA A 85 4.57 -0.82 -6.77
N ALA A 86 4.46 -0.56 -8.08
CA ALA A 86 4.91 -1.50 -9.12
C ALA A 86 6.44 -1.58 -9.27
N LYS A 87 7.19 -0.63 -8.69
CA LYS A 87 8.64 -0.51 -8.84
C LYS A 87 9.36 -1.19 -7.67
N ALA A 88 10.01 -2.32 -7.94
CA ALA A 88 10.57 -3.25 -6.94
C ALA A 88 11.79 -2.73 -6.14
N ASP A 89 12.31 -1.54 -6.45
CA ASP A 89 13.39 -0.89 -5.70
C ASP A 89 12.89 0.17 -4.71
N THR A 90 11.57 0.37 -4.60
CA THR A 90 10.95 1.23 -3.59
C THR A 90 11.15 0.71 -2.16
N GLN A 91 11.09 1.62 -1.20
CA GLN A 91 11.30 1.34 0.23
C GLN A 91 10.51 2.33 1.10
N VAL A 92 10.28 1.97 2.37
CA VAL A 92 9.81 2.92 3.38
C VAL A 92 10.90 3.96 3.62
N VAL A 93 10.60 5.24 3.36
CA VAL A 93 11.45 6.39 3.68
C VAL A 93 11.01 7.11 4.96
N GLN A 94 9.76 6.92 5.39
CA GLN A 94 9.29 7.34 6.71
C GLN A 94 8.31 6.29 7.30
N PRO A 95 8.57 5.74 8.49
CA PRO A 95 7.73 4.70 9.10
C PRO A 95 6.48 5.26 9.80
N PHE A 96 5.55 4.36 10.14
CA PHE A 96 4.37 4.63 10.97
C PHE A 96 4.78 4.97 12.41
N TYR A 97 4.03 5.85 13.08
CA TYR A 97 4.31 6.24 14.46
C TYR A 97 3.74 5.24 15.48
N ASP A 98 4.58 4.37 16.06
CA ASP A 98 4.23 3.62 17.28
C ASP A 98 4.71 4.36 18.54
N ALA A 99 3.75 4.74 19.39
CA ALA A 99 4.00 5.32 20.71
C ALA A 99 4.71 4.38 21.70
N LYS A 100 4.87 3.08 21.36
CA LYS A 100 5.65 2.09 22.13
C LYS A 100 7.06 1.86 21.56
N GLY A 101 7.37 2.39 20.39
CA GLY A 101 8.70 2.33 19.79
C GLY A 101 9.73 3.10 20.61
N THR A 102 11.00 2.89 20.32
CA THR A 102 12.11 3.67 20.88
C THR A 102 12.02 5.15 20.48
N THR A 103 12.71 6.02 21.22
CA THR A 103 12.78 7.45 20.91
C THR A 103 13.32 7.74 19.50
N GLU A 104 14.18 6.87 18.95
CA GLU A 104 14.74 6.99 17.60
C GLU A 104 13.70 6.65 16.53
N GLU A 105 13.00 5.52 16.67
CA GLU A 105 11.90 5.11 15.80
C GLU A 105 10.75 6.14 15.83
N GLN A 106 10.42 6.65 17.02
CA GLN A 106 9.43 7.72 17.18
C GLN A 106 9.84 9.00 16.46
N GLN A 107 11.11 9.43 16.55
CA GLN A 107 11.61 10.62 15.85
C GLN A 107 11.58 10.43 14.33
N ALA A 108 11.97 9.26 13.82
CA ALA A 108 11.87 8.93 12.39
C ALA A 108 10.42 8.97 11.88
N ALA A 109 9.44 8.65 12.72
CA ALA A 109 8.02 8.66 12.39
C ALA A 109 7.30 10.03 12.58
N LEU A 110 8.03 11.14 12.80
CA LEU A 110 7.44 12.49 12.90
C LEU A 110 7.51 13.26 11.57
N VAL A 111 6.35 13.70 11.08
CA VAL A 111 6.24 14.66 9.97
C VAL A 111 6.42 16.08 10.50
N ASN A 112 7.24 16.90 9.85
CA ASN A 112 7.45 18.31 10.22
C ASN A 112 6.69 19.24 9.28
N TYR A 113 5.61 19.85 9.79
CA TYR A 113 4.80 20.83 9.06
C TYR A 113 4.74 22.15 9.82
N ASN A 114 5.20 23.25 9.20
CA ASN A 114 5.22 24.59 9.79
C ASN A 114 5.76 24.64 11.23
N ASN A 115 6.95 24.06 11.45
CA ASN A 115 7.62 23.94 12.75
C ASN A 115 6.84 23.14 13.82
N THR A 116 5.79 22.43 13.43
CA THR A 116 5.02 21.52 14.28
C THR A 116 5.29 20.08 13.86
N PHE A 117 5.60 19.22 14.82
CA PHE A 117 5.75 17.78 14.56
C PHE A 117 4.40 17.08 14.72
N VAL A 118 4.05 16.26 13.72
CA VAL A 118 2.82 15.46 13.65
C VAL A 118 3.19 13.99 13.50
N GLN A 119 2.42 13.09 14.11
CA GLN A 119 2.64 11.64 14.00
C GLN A 119 2.31 11.15 12.59
N ASN A 120 3.19 10.34 11.98
CA ASN A 120 2.89 9.71 10.70
C ASN A 120 1.82 8.62 10.86
N THR A 121 0.67 8.78 10.21
CA THR A 121 -0.48 7.87 10.25
C THR A 121 -0.38 6.69 9.29
N GLY A 122 0.68 6.64 8.47
CA GLY A 122 0.93 5.57 7.50
C GLY A 122 2.43 5.33 7.30
N ILE A 123 2.80 4.92 6.10
CA ILE A 123 4.20 4.88 5.64
C ILE A 123 4.38 5.81 4.44
N ASN A 124 5.54 6.46 4.35
CA ASN A 124 5.94 7.17 3.15
C ASN A 124 6.90 6.28 2.37
N ILE A 125 6.58 6.04 1.10
CA ILE A 125 7.29 5.13 0.20
C ILE A 125 8.02 5.96 -0.85
N GLY A 126 9.33 5.77 -0.96
CA GLY A 126 10.20 6.41 -1.95
C GLY A 126 10.94 5.39 -2.81
N ALA A 127 11.39 5.79 -3.99
CA ALA A 127 12.28 4.99 -4.83
C ALA A 127 13.75 5.34 -4.55
N LYS A 128 14.67 4.36 -4.68
CA LYS A 128 16.11 4.55 -4.38
C LYS A 128 16.87 5.48 -5.32
N ASP A 129 16.24 5.91 -6.41
CA ASP A 129 16.72 6.87 -7.40
C ASP A 129 15.98 8.22 -7.33
N ASP A 130 15.19 8.44 -6.27
CA ASP A 130 14.35 9.62 -6.05
C ASP A 130 13.36 9.93 -7.20
N GLN A 131 13.08 8.95 -8.07
CA GLN A 131 12.18 9.11 -9.22
C GLN A 131 10.72 8.82 -8.87
N SER A 132 9.80 9.40 -9.65
CA SER A 132 8.38 9.02 -9.62
C SER A 132 8.19 7.57 -10.07
N PHE A 133 7.24 6.89 -9.46
CA PHE A 133 6.91 5.48 -9.70
C PHE A 133 5.39 5.25 -9.73
N THR A 134 4.95 4.19 -10.40
CA THR A 134 3.55 3.81 -10.47
C THR A 134 3.07 3.28 -9.12
N VAL A 135 1.99 3.87 -8.60
CA VAL A 135 1.31 3.48 -7.36
C VAL A 135 0.13 2.57 -7.72
N THR A 136 0.01 1.45 -7.02
CA THR A 136 -0.93 0.36 -7.31
C THR A 136 -1.85 0.08 -6.13
N ALA A 137 -3.04 -0.46 -6.40
CA ALA A 137 -3.99 -0.85 -5.37
C ALA A 137 -3.41 -1.99 -4.53
N ALA A 138 -3.21 -1.75 -3.23
CA ALA A 138 -2.70 -2.75 -2.30
C ALA A 138 -3.67 -3.94 -2.09
N LEU A 139 -4.96 -3.74 -2.38
CA LEU A 139 -6.04 -4.72 -2.23
C LEU A 139 -7.22 -4.33 -3.15
N SER A 140 -8.00 -5.30 -3.66
CA SER A 140 -9.21 -5.01 -4.44
C SER A 140 -10.25 -4.23 -3.62
N GLY A 141 -10.96 -3.29 -4.23
CA GLY A 141 -11.92 -2.44 -3.54
C GLY A 141 -12.65 -1.42 -4.42
N THR A 142 -13.41 -0.53 -3.79
CA THR A 142 -14.14 0.56 -4.47
C THR A 142 -13.55 1.90 -4.08
N VAL A 143 -13.27 2.76 -5.07
CA VAL A 143 -12.78 4.14 -4.86
C VAL A 143 -13.87 4.98 -4.19
N THR A 144 -13.70 5.33 -2.92
CA THR A 144 -14.61 6.21 -2.18
C THR A 144 -14.25 7.69 -2.30
N GLU A 145 -12.99 7.99 -2.55
CA GLU A 145 -12.51 9.35 -2.83
C GLU A 145 -11.40 9.32 -3.88
N ALA A 146 -11.41 10.29 -4.80
CA ALA A 146 -10.34 10.55 -5.75
C ALA A 146 -10.34 12.05 -6.08
N LYS A 147 -9.41 12.82 -5.51
CA LYS A 147 -9.40 14.29 -5.57
C LYS A 147 -7.99 14.86 -5.57
N LYS A 148 -7.87 16.13 -5.97
CA LYS A 148 -6.68 16.93 -5.69
C LYS A 148 -6.86 17.70 -4.39
N ASP A 149 -5.88 17.62 -3.51
CA ASP A 149 -5.73 18.45 -2.33
C ASP A 149 -4.53 19.41 -2.50
N ASN A 150 -4.61 20.60 -1.89
CA ASN A 150 -3.54 21.60 -2.01
C ASN A 150 -2.38 21.38 -1.03
N LEU A 151 -2.62 20.59 0.03
CA LEU A 151 -1.67 20.24 1.06
C LEU A 151 -1.08 18.84 0.84
N LEU A 152 -1.92 17.87 0.46
CA LEU A 152 -1.62 16.42 0.41
C LEU A 152 -1.41 15.85 -1.01
N GLY A 153 -1.27 16.70 -2.03
CA GLY A 153 -1.17 16.28 -3.44
C GLY A 153 -2.47 15.70 -4.00
N TYR A 154 -2.41 14.84 -5.01
CA TYR A 154 -3.58 14.01 -5.34
C TYR A 154 -3.74 12.90 -4.29
N THR A 155 -5.00 12.61 -3.97
CA THR A 155 -5.39 11.67 -2.92
C THR A 155 -6.46 10.70 -3.43
N VAL A 156 -6.34 9.43 -3.07
CA VAL A 156 -7.30 8.36 -3.37
C VAL A 156 -7.59 7.58 -2.09
N THR A 157 -8.86 7.28 -1.84
CA THR A 157 -9.28 6.32 -0.80
C THR A 157 -9.96 5.13 -1.47
N LEU A 158 -9.52 3.92 -1.15
CA LEU A 158 -10.19 2.67 -1.49
C LEU A 158 -10.88 2.10 -0.26
N LYS A 159 -12.11 1.63 -0.42
CA LYS A 159 -12.85 0.88 0.59
C LYS A 159 -12.86 -0.60 0.26
N HIS A 160 -12.62 -1.42 1.27
CA HIS A 160 -12.54 -2.87 1.19
C HIS A 160 -13.60 -3.54 2.09
N ALA A 161 -13.53 -4.86 2.21
CA ALA A 161 -14.36 -5.62 3.14
C ALA A 161 -14.07 -5.28 4.61
N ASN A 162 -14.96 -5.73 5.51
CA ASN A 162 -14.71 -5.76 6.97
C ASN A 162 -14.36 -4.40 7.61
N GLY A 163 -14.82 -3.28 7.04
CA GLY A 163 -14.53 -1.93 7.54
C GLY A 163 -13.06 -1.50 7.37
N VAL A 164 -12.34 -2.10 6.41
CA VAL A 164 -10.97 -1.73 6.05
C VAL A 164 -10.99 -0.73 4.90
N GLU A 165 -10.10 0.26 4.97
CA GLU A 165 -9.88 1.26 3.92
C GLU A 165 -8.36 1.39 3.69
N SER A 166 -7.93 1.67 2.46
CA SER A 166 -6.55 2.08 2.17
C SER A 166 -6.52 3.46 1.52
N LEU A 167 -5.52 4.24 1.90
CA LEU A 167 -5.38 5.66 1.56
C LEU A 167 -4.06 5.88 0.84
N TYR A 168 -4.07 6.64 -0.25
CA TYR A 168 -2.93 6.94 -1.10
C TYR A 168 -2.84 8.46 -1.25
N GLN A 169 -1.74 9.10 -0.87
CA GLN A 169 -1.53 10.55 -0.93
C GLN A 169 -0.14 10.91 -1.45
N SER A 170 0.13 12.22 -1.61
CA SER A 170 1.32 12.76 -2.28
C SER A 170 1.42 12.34 -3.76
N LEU A 171 0.30 11.97 -4.39
CA LEU A 171 0.31 11.52 -5.77
C LEU A 171 0.45 12.70 -6.76
N ALA A 172 1.19 12.50 -7.84
CA ALA A 172 1.35 13.47 -8.94
C ALA A 172 0.24 13.37 -9.98
N SER A 173 -0.29 12.17 -10.21
CA SER A 173 -1.46 11.88 -11.04
C SER A 173 -2.37 10.85 -10.36
N ILE A 174 -3.62 10.79 -10.82
CA ILE A 174 -4.56 9.71 -10.50
C ILE A 174 -5.21 9.21 -11.79
N ASP A 175 -5.28 7.88 -11.92
CA ASP A 175 -5.81 7.18 -13.10
C ASP A 175 -7.18 6.54 -12.83
N VAL A 176 -7.75 6.82 -11.65
CA VAL A 176 -9.01 6.28 -11.14
C VAL A 176 -9.97 7.40 -10.70
N LYS A 177 -11.27 7.09 -10.63
CA LYS A 177 -12.34 8.02 -10.25
C LYS A 177 -13.24 7.48 -9.14
N MET A 178 -13.90 8.38 -8.40
CA MET A 178 -14.89 8.03 -7.38
C MET A 178 -15.96 7.06 -7.94
N GLY A 179 -16.28 6.02 -7.19
CA GLY A 179 -17.24 4.97 -7.55
C GLY A 179 -16.69 3.88 -8.50
N GLN A 180 -15.42 3.94 -8.89
CA GLN A 180 -14.77 2.89 -9.67
C GLN A 180 -14.41 1.69 -8.77
N GLU A 181 -14.67 0.47 -9.25
CA GLU A 181 -14.08 -0.75 -8.70
C GLU A 181 -12.67 -0.93 -9.27
N VAL A 182 -11.72 -1.30 -8.42
CA VAL A 182 -10.33 -1.59 -8.77
C VAL A 182 -9.91 -2.92 -8.16
N LYS A 183 -9.02 -3.64 -8.84
CA LYS A 183 -8.42 -4.88 -8.37
C LYS A 183 -7.06 -4.63 -7.73
N GLN A 184 -6.65 -5.52 -6.85
CA GLN A 184 -5.27 -5.56 -6.36
C GLN A 184 -4.27 -5.55 -7.53
N GLY A 185 -3.29 -4.65 -7.47
CA GLY A 185 -2.30 -4.43 -8.52
C GLY A 185 -2.71 -3.47 -9.64
N ASP A 186 -3.98 -3.05 -9.74
CA ASP A 186 -4.38 -2.01 -10.72
C ASP A 186 -3.69 -0.68 -10.39
N THR A 187 -3.29 0.08 -11.42
CA THR A 187 -2.72 1.43 -11.26
C THR A 187 -3.74 2.39 -10.66
N ILE A 188 -3.34 3.06 -9.58
CA ILE A 188 -4.10 4.15 -8.93
C ILE A 188 -3.61 5.52 -9.39
N GLY A 189 -2.32 5.65 -9.65
CA GLY A 189 -1.68 6.91 -10.04
C GLY A 189 -0.16 6.82 -10.05
N THR A 190 0.50 7.98 -9.91
CA THR A 190 1.96 8.10 -9.81
C THR A 190 2.39 8.81 -8.53
N ALA A 191 3.51 8.37 -7.94
CA ALA A 191 4.14 9.04 -6.80
C ALA A 191 4.61 10.45 -7.16
N GLY A 192 4.53 11.38 -6.22
CA GLY A 192 4.66 12.81 -6.48
C GLY A 192 5.19 13.58 -5.28
N THR A 193 4.79 14.84 -5.17
CA THR A 193 5.17 15.72 -4.07
C THR A 193 3.95 16.41 -3.47
N GLU A 194 4.03 16.69 -2.18
CA GLU A 194 2.99 17.36 -1.40
C GLU A 194 3.53 18.64 -0.75
N ALA A 195 2.63 19.46 -0.21
CA ALA A 195 2.99 20.68 0.51
C ALA A 195 3.09 20.47 2.03
N PHE A 196 2.63 19.33 2.56
CA PHE A 196 2.68 18.97 3.98
C PHE A 196 4.11 18.69 4.45
N ASN A 197 4.82 17.74 3.81
CA ASN A 197 6.24 17.48 4.08
C ASN A 197 7.15 17.76 2.87
N LYS A 198 7.22 19.02 2.42
CA LYS A 198 8.03 19.43 1.24
C LYS A 198 9.49 18.93 1.22
N PRO A 199 10.23 18.86 2.34
CA PRO A 199 11.61 18.34 2.35
C PRO A 199 11.73 16.86 1.97
N MET A 200 10.64 16.09 1.98
CA MET A 200 10.65 14.64 1.72
C MET A 200 10.80 14.25 0.23
N GLY A 201 10.72 15.21 -0.69
CA GLY A 201 10.90 14.93 -2.12
C GLY A 201 9.80 14.05 -2.70
N ILE A 202 10.14 13.21 -3.68
CA ILE A 202 9.16 12.38 -4.40
C ILE A 202 8.85 11.10 -3.62
N HIS A 203 7.57 10.90 -3.29
CA HIS A 203 7.08 9.74 -2.54
C HIS A 203 5.60 9.47 -2.80
N ALA A 204 5.10 8.37 -2.23
CA ALA A 204 3.67 8.13 -2.02
C ALA A 204 3.44 7.87 -0.54
N HIS A 205 2.48 8.55 0.07
CA HIS A 205 2.02 8.26 1.43
C HIS A 205 0.92 7.19 1.38
N PHE A 206 1.03 6.15 2.20
CA PHE A 206 0.11 5.01 2.23
C PHE A 206 -0.35 4.70 3.66
N GLU A 207 -1.67 4.69 3.89
CA GLU A 207 -2.26 4.17 5.14
C GLU A 207 -3.12 2.95 4.90
N ILE A 208 -3.21 2.11 5.93
CA ILE A 208 -4.31 1.16 6.12
C ILE A 208 -5.13 1.63 7.32
N ARG A 209 -6.45 1.70 7.19
CA ARG A 209 -7.38 2.09 8.26
C ARG A 209 -8.37 0.97 8.55
N LYS A 210 -8.70 0.79 9.83
CA LYS A 210 -9.77 -0.09 10.31
C LYS A 210 -10.82 0.74 11.04
N ASN A 211 -12.04 0.79 10.49
CA ASN A 211 -13.13 1.63 10.99
C ASN A 211 -12.72 3.11 11.17
N GLY A 212 -11.93 3.64 10.25
CA GLY A 212 -11.37 4.99 10.29
C GLY A 212 -10.12 5.19 11.18
N ILE A 213 -9.72 4.19 11.98
CA ILE A 213 -8.50 4.25 12.81
C ILE A 213 -7.29 3.77 11.99
N PRO A 214 -6.22 4.56 11.82
CA PRO A 214 -5.00 4.10 11.16
C PRO A 214 -4.30 2.97 11.91
N VAL A 215 -3.70 2.05 11.17
CA VAL A 215 -2.88 0.95 11.69
C VAL A 215 -1.60 0.81 10.85
N ASP A 216 -0.51 0.34 11.46
CA ASP A 216 0.79 0.19 10.79
C ASP A 216 0.68 -0.67 9.51
N PRO A 217 0.89 -0.08 8.32
CA PRO A 217 0.79 -0.82 7.06
C PRO A 217 1.84 -1.94 6.92
N VAL A 218 3.00 -1.83 7.59
CA VAL A 218 4.06 -2.85 7.54
C VAL A 218 3.64 -4.10 8.31
N VAL A 219 2.93 -3.94 9.43
CA VAL A 219 2.39 -5.05 10.23
C VAL A 219 1.27 -5.80 9.51
N TYR A 220 0.55 -5.15 8.58
CA TYR A 220 -0.58 -5.76 7.86
C TYR A 220 -0.29 -6.10 6.38
N MET A 221 0.93 -5.84 5.90
CA MET A 221 1.43 -6.39 4.64
C MET A 221 1.40 -7.94 4.69
N ASP A 222 1.04 -8.57 3.57
CA ASP A 222 0.81 -10.02 3.45
C ASP A 222 -0.20 -10.59 4.48
N LYS A 223 -1.14 -9.75 4.98
CA LYS A 223 -2.29 -10.17 5.80
C LYS A 223 -3.61 -9.85 5.12
N ALA A 224 -4.63 -10.64 5.43
CA ALA A 224 -5.96 -10.48 4.85
C ALA A 224 -6.76 -9.35 5.54
N ALA A 225 -7.76 -8.79 4.85
CA ALA A 225 -8.58 -7.70 5.41
C ALA A 225 -9.44 -8.13 6.61
N SER A 226 -9.76 -9.43 6.75
CA SER A 226 -10.39 -10.00 7.95
C SER A 226 -9.46 -10.01 9.18
N ASP A 227 -8.15 -10.22 8.99
CA ASP A 227 -7.16 -10.29 10.08
C ASP A 227 -6.87 -8.93 10.75
N ILE A 228 -7.18 -7.82 10.08
CA ILE A 228 -6.97 -6.48 10.61
C ILE A 228 -7.92 -6.24 11.78
N LYS A 229 -7.41 -6.46 12.99
CA LYS A 229 -8.06 -6.14 14.26
C LYS A 229 -7.74 -4.69 14.63
N THR A 230 -8.72 -3.96 15.17
CA THR A 230 -8.46 -2.64 15.77
C THR A 230 -7.58 -2.82 17.00
N VAL A 231 -6.27 -2.59 16.86
CA VAL A 231 -5.42 -2.33 18.02
C VAL A 231 -5.80 -0.96 18.52
N THR A 232 -6.44 -0.89 19.69
CA THR A 232 -6.73 0.38 20.35
C THR A 232 -5.42 1.00 20.84
N VAL A 233 -4.77 1.77 19.96
CA VAL A 233 -3.83 2.81 20.38
C VAL A 233 -4.60 3.72 21.34
N GLY A 234 -4.00 4.02 22.49
CA GLY A 234 -4.72 4.48 23.68
C GLY A 234 -5.54 5.74 23.42
N ALA A 235 -6.83 5.71 23.80
CA ALA A 235 -7.70 6.87 23.68
C ALA A 235 -7.23 8.00 24.60
N GLN A 236 -6.50 8.97 24.05
CA GLN A 236 -6.40 10.31 24.62
C GLN A 236 -7.32 11.26 23.86
N SER A 237 -8.36 11.72 24.55
CA SER A 237 -9.31 12.69 24.03
C SER A 237 -8.64 14.02 23.74
N THR A 238 -8.28 14.28 22.48
CA THR A 238 -7.98 15.63 22.00
C THR A 238 -9.29 16.40 21.93
N THR A 239 -9.70 16.98 23.08
CA THR A 239 -10.80 17.93 23.14
C THR A 239 -10.45 19.16 22.29
N ALA A 240 -10.97 19.21 21.07
CA ALA A 240 -10.81 20.36 20.20
C ALA A 240 -11.37 21.61 20.91
N PRO A 241 -10.62 22.74 20.97
CA PRO A 241 -11.14 24.00 21.47
C PRO A 241 -12.12 24.57 20.43
N VAL A 242 -13.39 24.14 20.50
CA VAL A 242 -14.45 24.64 19.63
C VAL A 242 -14.81 26.07 20.05
N ALA A 243 -14.11 27.04 19.47
CA ALA A 243 -14.35 28.47 19.64
C ALA A 243 -15.68 28.90 18.98
N SER A 244 -16.79 28.56 19.62
CA SER A 244 -18.15 28.89 19.18
C SER A 244 -18.52 30.34 19.53
N GLU A 245 -18.07 31.33 18.75
CA GLU A 245 -18.54 32.72 18.90
C GLU A 245 -19.56 33.12 17.82
N LYS A 246 -20.83 33.03 18.20
CA LYS A 246 -22.02 33.63 17.57
C LYS A 246 -23.15 33.56 18.61
N THR A 247 -24.00 34.56 18.86
CA THR A 247 -24.24 35.84 18.17
C THR A 247 -24.91 36.80 19.16
N LYS A 248 -24.73 38.12 19.05
CA LYS A 248 -25.85 39.10 19.02
C LYS A 248 -25.41 40.55 18.79
N THR A 249 -26.04 41.17 17.80
CA THR A 249 -26.20 42.62 17.64
C THR A 249 -27.11 43.18 18.72
N ASN A 250 -26.88 44.43 19.16
CA ASN A 250 -27.94 45.44 19.08
C ASN A 250 -27.44 46.91 19.07
N GLN A 251 -28.39 47.82 18.90
CA GLN A 251 -28.23 49.24 18.56
C GLN A 251 -28.03 50.18 19.76
N GLY A 252 -27.63 51.44 19.46
CA GLY A 252 -28.08 52.62 20.19
C GLY A 252 -27.07 53.22 21.18
N GLY A 253 -26.86 54.54 21.11
CA GLY A 253 -26.02 55.30 22.02
C GLY A 253 -26.61 56.68 22.37
N SER A 254 -25.92 57.45 23.21
CA SER A 254 -26.23 58.86 23.51
C SER A 254 -24.97 59.61 23.97
N SER A 255 -25.02 60.96 23.98
CA SER A 255 -23.89 61.87 24.21
C SER A 255 -23.52 62.04 25.70
N THR A 256 -22.39 62.69 26.06
CA THR A 256 -22.28 64.14 26.40
C THR A 256 -20.89 64.35 27.08
N GLN A 257 -20.07 65.40 26.95
CA GLN A 257 -20.13 66.75 26.35
C GLN A 257 -18.72 67.23 25.87
N THR A 258 -18.58 68.50 25.45
CA THR A 258 -17.32 69.26 25.26
C THR A 258 -17.38 70.59 26.03
N PRO A 259 -16.27 71.32 26.22
CA PRO A 259 -16.10 72.57 25.44
C PRO A 259 -14.64 72.89 24.99
N ALA A 260 -14.50 73.88 24.09
CA ALA A 260 -13.23 74.35 23.51
C ALA A 260 -12.67 75.61 24.23
N PRO A 261 -11.52 76.19 23.80
CA PRO A 261 -11.61 77.26 22.78
C PRO A 261 -10.41 77.37 21.79
N ALA A 262 -10.51 78.32 20.85
CA ALA A 262 -9.45 78.87 19.95
C ALA A 262 -9.52 80.44 20.05
N PRO A 263 -8.62 81.31 19.48
CA PRO A 263 -8.17 81.30 18.06
C PRO A 263 -6.77 81.91 17.66
N GLY A 264 -6.22 81.37 16.54
CA GLY A 264 -5.41 81.94 15.41
C GLY A 264 -4.49 83.20 15.44
N LYS A 265 -3.48 83.20 14.53
CA LYS A 265 -3.02 84.37 13.67
C LYS A 265 -1.81 84.07 12.73
N THR A 266 -1.88 84.52 11.46
CA THR A 266 -0.83 85.05 10.50
C THR A 266 0.53 84.29 10.28
N ASP A 267 1.30 84.42 9.18
CA ASP A 267 1.40 85.46 8.12
C ASP A 267 1.99 84.98 6.73
N GLN A 268 2.02 85.89 5.74
CA GLN A 268 2.86 86.11 4.51
C GLN A 268 4.04 85.16 4.09
N SER A 269 4.55 85.08 2.84
CA SER A 269 4.36 85.81 1.54
C SER A 269 4.97 85.08 0.28
N LYS A 270 4.64 85.57 -0.95
CA LYS A 270 5.42 85.75 -2.23
C LYS A 270 6.84 85.12 -2.39
N SER A 271 7.36 84.73 -3.58
CA SER A 271 6.85 84.70 -4.98
C SER A 271 7.78 84.00 -6.01
N ASN A 272 7.19 83.23 -6.94
CA ASN A 272 7.40 83.13 -8.41
C ASN A 272 8.76 83.44 -9.11
N THR A 273 9.30 82.46 -9.88
CA THR A 273 9.93 82.68 -11.21
C THR A 273 10.07 81.39 -12.06
N GLY A 274 9.64 81.44 -13.35
CA GLY A 274 10.12 80.60 -14.47
C GLY A 274 9.63 79.14 -14.58
N GLY A 275 9.16 78.61 -15.72
CA GLY A 275 8.68 79.25 -16.97
C GLY A 275 9.18 78.61 -18.29
N SER A 276 8.34 77.79 -18.94
CA SER A 276 8.50 77.28 -20.34
C SER A 276 9.71 76.36 -20.65
N SER A 277 9.79 75.60 -21.75
CA SER A 277 8.83 74.90 -22.65
C SER A 277 9.66 74.00 -23.62
N THR A 278 9.18 73.21 -24.60
CA THR A 278 7.86 72.96 -25.23
C THR A 278 7.87 71.58 -25.94
N GLY A 279 6.70 70.95 -26.12
CA GLY A 279 6.43 70.02 -27.25
C GLY A 279 6.66 68.52 -26.96
N GLN A 280 5.69 67.58 -27.00
CA GLN A 280 4.48 67.38 -27.82
C GLN A 280 4.74 66.73 -29.20
N GLY A 281 4.22 65.52 -29.39
CA GLY A 281 4.15 64.78 -30.65
C GLY A 281 3.12 63.65 -30.53
N SER A 282 2.06 63.68 -31.34
CA SER A 282 0.88 62.82 -31.20
C SER A 282 0.49 62.19 -32.54
N GLN A 283 0.10 60.91 -32.50
CA GLN A 283 -0.53 60.15 -33.60
C GLN A 283 0.41 59.95 -34.83
N ASN A 284 0.18 58.99 -35.74
CA ASN A 284 -1.09 58.52 -36.30
C ASN A 284 -1.03 57.08 -36.87
N SER A 285 -2.23 56.51 -37.04
CA SER A 285 -2.68 55.35 -37.86
C SER A 285 -1.72 54.64 -38.82
N GLY A 286 -1.94 53.33 -39.01
CA GLY A 286 -1.62 52.68 -40.29
C GLY A 286 -1.74 51.14 -40.36
N ASN A 287 -2.91 50.65 -40.76
CA ASN A 287 -3.15 49.39 -41.48
C ASN A 287 -2.77 48.04 -40.81
#